data_AF-A0A3M1G2G0-F1
#
_entry.id   AF-A0A3M1G2G0-F1
#
_cell.length_a   1.000
_cell.length_b   1.000
_cell.length_c   1.000
_cell.angle_alpha   90.00
_cell.angle_beta   90.00
_cell.angle_gamma   90.00
#
_symmetry.space_group_name_H-M   'P 1'
#
loop_
_entity.id
_entity.type
_entity.pdbx_description
1 polymer ?
#
loop_
_entity_poly.entity_id
_entity_poly.type
_entity_poly.pdbx_seq_one_letter_code
_entity_poly.pdbx_strand_id
1 'polypeptide(L)'
;AHIPLIHGPDGAKLSKRHGALGIAAYRDMGFLPEALRNYLLRLGWSHGDDEIISTEQAIAWFDLPAIGRGPARFDMAKLTSLNGHYMRMSDDDDLAARVRPFLERALDRPIDDAETARLRQAMPGLKERAKTLAELAQNAVFYFLKRPLVLDKKLTALMDDAARHHLAALVALLQEAPNWDAASLEALVRDYAARAGLGLGKIAQPLRAALTASSTSPGIFDVMAVLGRAESVGRLQDQLANADATPNIGRHRPDSAVKTAT
;
A
#
# COMPACT_ATOMS: atom_id res chain seq x y z
N ALA A 1 14.97 24.25 -33.60
CA ALA A 1 14.08 23.06 -33.56
C ALA A 1 12.67 23.51 -33.20
N HIS A 2 11.62 22.90 -33.77
CA HIS A 2 10.25 23.12 -33.34
C HIS A 2 9.83 22.01 -32.40
N ILE A 3 9.41 22.36 -31.18
CA ILE A 3 8.95 21.38 -30.19
C ILE A 3 7.54 20.93 -30.59
N PRO A 4 7.28 19.61 -30.72
CA PRO A 4 5.96 19.12 -31.09
C PRO A 4 4.94 19.46 -30.00
N LEU A 5 3.69 19.71 -30.42
CA LEU A 5 2.60 19.89 -29.48
C LEU A 5 2.28 18.56 -28.78
N ILE A 6 1.96 18.65 -27.49
CA ILE A 6 1.45 17.53 -26.72
C ILE A 6 -0.04 17.34 -27.05
N HIS A 7 -0.42 16.11 -27.35
CA HIS A 7 -1.78 15.70 -27.66
C HIS A 7 -2.34 14.84 -26.52
N GLY A 8 -3.65 14.94 -26.30
CA GLY A 8 -4.38 14.10 -25.38
C GLY A 8 -4.56 12.66 -25.89
N PRO A 9 -5.19 11.79 -25.09
CA PRO A 9 -5.45 10.40 -25.47
C PRO A 9 -6.43 10.27 -26.65
N ASP A 10 -7.21 11.30 -26.93
CA ASP A 10 -8.11 11.44 -28.08
C ASP A 10 -7.39 11.94 -29.34
N GLY A 11 -6.09 12.25 -29.26
CA GLY A 11 -5.32 12.81 -30.37
C GLY A 11 -5.57 14.29 -30.62
N ALA A 12 -6.42 14.96 -29.83
CA ALA A 12 -6.59 16.40 -29.88
C ALA A 12 -5.45 17.11 -29.15
N LYS A 13 -5.21 18.39 -29.48
CA LYS A 13 -4.23 19.19 -28.74
C LYS A 13 -4.58 19.24 -27.25
N LEU A 14 -3.65 18.87 -26.39
CA LEU A 14 -3.83 18.94 -24.95
C LEU A 14 -4.01 20.41 -24.55
N SER A 15 -5.16 20.72 -23.97
CA SER A 15 -5.53 22.08 -23.55
C SER A 15 -6.32 22.03 -22.25
N LYS A 16 -6.42 23.16 -21.53
CA LYS A 16 -7.27 23.23 -20.31
C LYS A 16 -8.72 22.80 -20.57
N ARG A 17 -9.21 22.96 -21.80
CA ARG A 17 -10.56 22.58 -22.23
C ARG A 17 -10.67 21.10 -22.64
N HIS A 18 -9.54 20.43 -22.83
CA HIS A 18 -9.43 19.01 -23.21
C HIS A 18 -8.61 18.22 -22.18
N GLY A 19 -8.77 18.53 -20.88
CA GLY A 19 -8.23 17.72 -19.80
C GLY A 19 -6.76 17.96 -19.43
N ALA A 20 -6.13 19.06 -19.87
CA ALA A 20 -4.79 19.42 -19.39
C ALA A 20 -4.85 19.79 -17.89
N LEU A 21 -4.20 18.97 -17.06
CA LEU A 21 -3.98 19.28 -15.66
C LEU A 21 -2.85 20.30 -15.52
N GLY A 22 -2.98 21.24 -14.58
CA GLY A 22 -1.86 22.08 -14.17
C GLY A 22 -0.80 21.24 -13.44
N ILE A 23 0.46 21.68 -13.44
CA ILE A 23 1.57 20.99 -12.76
C ILE A 23 1.25 20.75 -11.27
N ALA A 24 0.56 21.70 -10.62
CA ALA A 24 0.13 21.57 -9.24
C ALA A 24 -0.76 20.34 -9.00
N ALA A 25 -1.62 19.96 -9.95
CA ALA A 25 -2.45 18.77 -9.81
C ALA A 25 -1.60 17.48 -9.79
N TYR A 26 -0.54 17.38 -10.59
CA TYR A 26 0.37 16.22 -10.54
C TYR A 26 1.11 16.14 -9.20
N ARG A 27 1.53 17.29 -8.65
CA ARG A 27 2.10 17.36 -7.29
C ARG A 27 1.08 16.86 -6.28
N ASP A 28 -0.16 17.33 -6.34
CA ASP A 28 -1.21 16.97 -5.38
C ASP A 28 -1.67 15.50 -5.53
N MET A 29 -1.47 14.90 -6.71
CA MET A 29 -1.63 13.45 -6.96
C MET A 29 -0.43 12.62 -6.45
N GLY A 30 0.67 13.26 -6.05
CA GLY A 30 1.86 12.59 -5.51
C GLY A 30 2.87 12.13 -6.55
N PHE A 31 2.95 12.78 -7.71
CA PHE A 31 4.04 12.56 -8.67
C PHE A 31 5.31 13.25 -8.22
N LEU A 32 6.43 12.52 -8.31
CA LEU A 32 7.76 13.05 -8.06
C LEU A 32 8.17 14.01 -9.19
N PRO A 33 8.81 15.13 -8.85
CA PRO A 33 9.22 16.11 -9.85
C PRO A 33 10.27 15.54 -10.83
N GLU A 34 11.12 14.61 -10.39
CA GLU A 34 12.09 13.88 -11.21
C GLU A 34 11.39 13.06 -12.30
N ALA A 35 10.37 12.29 -11.91
CA ALA A 35 9.58 11.47 -12.84
C ALA A 35 8.83 12.34 -13.86
N LEU A 36 8.25 13.46 -13.41
CA LEU A 36 7.54 14.38 -14.30
C LEU A 36 8.50 15.04 -15.30
N ARG A 37 9.71 15.44 -14.86
CA ARG A 37 10.75 15.97 -15.76
C ARG A 37 11.17 14.95 -16.81
N ASN A 38 11.50 13.72 -16.41
CA ASN A 38 11.86 12.66 -17.35
C ASN A 38 10.72 12.36 -18.33
N TYR A 39 9.49 12.28 -17.83
CA TYR A 39 8.33 12.02 -18.68
C TYR A 39 8.14 13.11 -19.74
N LEU A 40 8.16 14.38 -19.33
CA LEU A 40 8.01 15.52 -20.22
C LEU A 40 9.18 15.64 -21.21
N LEU A 41 10.40 15.33 -20.79
CA LEU A 41 11.55 15.25 -21.69
C LEU A 41 11.31 14.21 -22.80
N ARG A 42 10.83 13.02 -22.44
CA ARG A 42 10.53 11.95 -23.41
C ARG A 42 9.33 12.26 -24.32
N LEU A 43 8.58 13.34 -24.07
CA LEU A 43 7.55 13.85 -24.99
C LEU A 43 8.17 14.67 -26.12
N GLY A 44 8.82 13.98 -27.05
CA GLY A 44 9.38 14.58 -28.26
C GLY A 44 10.89 14.68 -28.27
N TRP A 45 11.60 14.17 -27.26
CA TRP A 45 13.05 13.96 -27.30
C TRP A 45 13.39 12.54 -26.86
N SER A 46 14.47 11.98 -27.40
CA SER A 46 14.91 10.62 -27.08
C SER A 46 16.44 10.51 -27.11
N HIS A 47 17.00 9.73 -26.20
CA HIS A 47 18.39 9.26 -26.26
C HIS A 47 18.36 7.75 -26.43
N GLY A 48 18.49 7.27 -27.68
CA GLY A 48 18.26 5.86 -28.00
C GLY A 48 16.97 5.31 -27.37
N ASP A 49 17.10 4.17 -26.69
CA ASP A 49 16.00 3.45 -26.02
C ASP A 49 15.87 3.79 -24.52
N ASP A 50 16.63 4.74 -23.99
CA ASP A 50 16.62 5.05 -22.55
C ASP A 50 15.30 5.68 -22.11
N GLU A 51 14.55 4.99 -21.23
CA GLU A 51 13.26 5.48 -20.73
C GLU A 51 13.36 6.18 -19.37
N ILE A 52 14.32 5.77 -18.54
CA ILE A 52 14.57 6.32 -17.21
C ILE A 52 15.81 7.21 -17.29
N ILE A 53 15.60 8.52 -17.19
CA ILE A 53 16.63 9.54 -17.43
C ILE A 53 16.63 10.52 -16.26
N SER A 54 17.67 10.47 -15.44
CA SER A 54 17.84 11.39 -14.31
C SER A 54 17.93 12.85 -14.78
N THR A 55 17.78 13.79 -13.85
CA THR A 55 17.89 15.22 -14.22
C THR A 55 19.30 15.56 -14.70
N GLU A 56 20.31 14.93 -14.09
CA GLU A 56 21.73 15.07 -14.42
C GLU A 56 22.03 14.48 -15.80
N GLN A 57 21.49 13.29 -16.08
CA GLN A 57 21.59 12.66 -17.41
C GLN A 57 20.91 13.52 -18.48
N ALA A 58 19.71 14.04 -18.19
CA ALA A 58 19.02 14.93 -19.11
C ALA A 58 19.85 16.18 -19.44
N ILE A 59 20.48 16.81 -18.44
CA ILE A 59 21.36 17.97 -18.65
C ILE A 59 22.58 17.59 -19.50
N ALA A 60 23.18 16.43 -19.26
CA ALA A 60 24.38 15.98 -19.95
C ALA A 60 24.12 15.56 -21.41
N TRP A 61 22.96 14.96 -21.69
CA TRP A 61 22.67 14.34 -22.99
C TRP A 61 21.81 15.20 -23.90
N PHE A 62 21.10 16.19 -23.37
CA PHE A 62 20.13 16.95 -24.16
C PHE A 62 20.79 17.69 -25.32
N ASP A 63 20.21 17.49 -26.51
CA ASP A 63 20.55 18.22 -27.71
C ASP A 63 19.30 18.52 -28.55
N LEU A 64 19.42 19.47 -29.49
CA LEU A 64 18.33 19.83 -30.39
C LEU A 64 18.08 18.82 -31.53
N PRO A 65 19.11 18.16 -32.11
CA PRO A 65 18.90 17.19 -33.19
C PRO A 65 18.01 16.00 -32.81
N ALA A 66 18.05 15.55 -31.55
CA ALA A 66 17.22 14.43 -31.09
C ALA A 66 15.77 14.82 -30.74
N ILE A 67 15.36 16.06 -31.01
CA ILE A 67 13.95 16.46 -30.92
C ILE A 67 13.18 15.91 -32.13
N GLY A 68 12.27 14.98 -31.86
CA GLY A 68 11.39 14.37 -32.83
C GLY A 68 10.35 15.34 -33.41
N ARG A 69 9.92 15.08 -34.65
CA ARG A 69 8.90 15.89 -35.36
C ARG A 69 7.46 15.36 -35.21
N GLY A 70 7.31 14.15 -34.68
CA GLY A 70 6.01 13.50 -34.51
C GLY A 70 5.20 14.07 -33.33
N PRO A 71 3.86 13.94 -33.35
CA PRO A 71 3.03 14.38 -32.23
C PRO A 71 3.35 13.56 -30.97
N ALA A 72 3.59 14.24 -29.86
CA ALA A 72 3.79 13.59 -28.57
C ALA A 72 2.42 13.36 -27.91
N ARG A 73 2.06 12.11 -27.63
CA ARG A 73 0.82 11.77 -26.94
C ARG A 73 1.06 11.62 -25.45
N PHE A 74 0.25 12.31 -24.66
CA PHE A 74 0.26 12.20 -23.22
C PHE A 74 -0.43 10.90 -22.77
N ASP A 75 0.19 10.19 -21.85
CA ASP A 75 -0.15 8.86 -21.35
C ASP A 75 0.10 8.81 -19.83
N MET A 76 -1.00 8.87 -19.06
CA MET A 76 -0.95 8.79 -17.61
C MET A 76 -0.43 7.47 -17.09
N ALA A 77 -0.68 6.35 -17.78
CA ALA A 77 -0.23 5.04 -17.33
C ALA A 77 1.30 4.94 -17.43
N LYS A 78 1.89 5.46 -18.52
CA LYS A 78 3.34 5.54 -18.68
C LYS A 78 3.98 6.44 -17.62
N LEU A 79 3.42 7.64 -17.38
CA LEU A 79 3.89 8.53 -16.32
C LEU A 79 3.81 7.87 -14.93
N THR A 80 2.71 7.17 -14.63
CA THR A 80 2.51 6.47 -13.35
C THR A 80 3.48 5.31 -13.17
N SER A 81 3.76 4.54 -14.22
CA SER A 81 4.78 3.50 -14.20
C SER A 81 6.17 4.05 -13.92
N LEU A 82 6.55 5.12 -14.64
CA LEU A 82 7.81 5.82 -14.47
C LEU A 82 7.95 6.39 -13.06
N ASN A 83 6.89 7.00 -12.52
CA ASN A 83 6.90 7.53 -11.16
C ASN A 83 7.15 6.45 -10.10
N GLY A 84 6.52 5.27 -10.26
CA GLY A 84 6.81 4.11 -9.41
C GLY A 84 8.27 3.68 -9.49
N HIS A 85 8.91 3.77 -10.66
CA HIS A 85 10.35 3.49 -10.78
C HIS A 85 11.19 4.49 -9.97
N TYR A 86 10.94 5.79 -10.11
CA TYR A 86 11.63 6.81 -9.32
C TYR A 86 11.39 6.67 -7.81
N MET A 87 10.18 6.28 -7.39
CA MET A 87 9.88 6.04 -5.97
C MET A 87 10.70 4.89 -5.40
N ARG A 88 10.83 3.76 -6.12
CA ARG A 88 11.66 2.63 -5.66
C ARG A 88 13.14 2.99 -5.56
N MET A 89 13.63 3.80 -6.49
CA MET A 89 15.02 4.27 -6.53
C MET A 89 15.32 5.39 -5.53
N SER A 90 14.29 6.00 -4.94
CA SER A 90 14.47 7.08 -3.96
C SER A 90 15.06 6.55 -2.66
N ASP A 91 15.87 7.39 -2.03
CA ASP A 91 16.29 7.20 -0.65
C ASP A 91 15.07 7.17 0.29
N ASP A 92 15.16 6.34 1.34
CA ASP A 92 14.02 6.08 2.23
C ASP A 92 13.70 7.28 3.14
N ASP A 93 14.72 8.03 3.58
CA ASP A 93 14.53 9.22 4.41
C ASP A 93 13.91 10.36 3.58
N ASP A 94 14.40 10.55 2.36
CA ASP A 94 13.86 11.53 1.42
C ASP A 94 12.40 11.21 1.06
N LEU A 95 12.10 9.93 0.78
CA LEU A 95 10.74 9.52 0.43
C LEU A 95 9.80 9.62 1.63
N ALA A 96 10.28 9.33 2.84
CA ALA A 96 9.52 9.50 4.08
C ALA A 96 9.14 10.98 4.31
N ALA A 97 10.07 11.90 4.08
CA ALA A 97 9.80 13.33 4.16
C ALA A 97 8.76 13.79 3.12
N ARG A 98 8.85 13.27 1.89
CA ARG A 98 7.93 13.61 0.79
C ARG A 98 6.53 13.06 0.99
N VAL A 99 6.37 11.87 1.58
CA VAL A 99 5.04 11.27 1.82
C VAL A 99 4.36 11.83 3.07
N ARG A 100 5.12 12.32 4.06
CA ARG A 100 4.58 12.88 5.32
C ARG A 100 3.34 13.77 5.14
N PRO A 101 3.32 14.81 4.28
CA PRO A 101 2.13 15.66 4.13
C PRO A 101 0.90 14.93 3.57
N PHE A 102 1.09 13.86 2.78
CA PHE A 102 -0.01 13.03 2.28
C PHE A 102 -0.56 12.14 3.39
N LEU A 103 0.33 11.58 4.21
CA LEU A 103 -0.03 10.73 5.33
C LEU A 103 -0.75 11.53 6.42
N GLU A 104 -0.24 12.70 6.80
CA GLU A 104 -0.87 13.58 7.79
C GLU A 104 -2.28 14.02 7.35
N ARG A 105 -2.46 14.30 6.06
CA ARG A 105 -3.78 14.57 5.49
C ARG A 105 -4.70 13.35 5.56
N ALA A 106 -4.19 12.16 5.28
CA ALA A 106 -4.97 10.92 5.37
C ALA A 106 -5.35 10.56 6.82
N LEU A 107 -4.53 10.96 7.79
CA LEU A 107 -4.76 10.75 9.22
C LEU A 107 -5.57 11.88 9.88
N ASP A 108 -5.73 13.02 9.20
CA ASP A 108 -6.28 14.27 9.74
C ASP A 108 -5.55 14.75 11.02
N ARG A 109 -4.23 14.55 11.06
CA ARG A 109 -3.36 14.99 12.17
C ARG A 109 -1.88 14.98 11.76
N PRO A 110 -1.02 15.75 12.44
CA PRO A 110 0.42 15.57 12.32
C PRO A 110 0.86 14.19 12.85
N ILE A 111 1.99 13.71 12.33
CA ILE A 111 2.70 12.56 12.90
C ILE A 111 3.86 13.04 13.79
N ASP A 112 4.17 12.29 14.85
CA ASP A 112 5.30 12.59 15.74
C ASP A 112 6.63 11.99 15.23
N ASP A 113 7.71 12.17 16.00
CA ASP A 113 9.04 11.67 15.65
C ASP A 113 9.13 10.14 15.69
N ALA A 114 8.42 9.49 16.61
CA ALA A 114 8.39 8.03 16.71
C ALA A 114 7.63 7.42 15.52
N GLU A 115 6.53 8.05 15.12
CA GLU A 115 5.77 7.72 13.92
C GLU A 115 6.58 7.99 12.64
N THR A 116 7.35 9.07 12.61
CA THR A 116 8.27 9.37 11.49
C THR A 116 9.36 8.29 11.39
N ALA A 117 9.94 7.85 12.51
CA ALA A 117 10.91 6.75 12.53
C ALA A 117 10.29 5.42 12.06
N ARG A 118 9.05 5.12 12.48
CA ARG A 118 8.30 3.95 12.01
C ARG A 118 8.06 4.00 10.50
N LEU A 119 7.70 5.16 9.95
CA LEU A 119 7.49 5.35 8.52
C LEU A 119 8.76 5.03 7.71
N ARG A 120 9.92 5.50 8.19
CA ARG A 120 11.23 5.21 7.58
C ARG A 120 11.53 3.71 7.59
N GLN A 121 11.33 3.05 8.74
CA GLN A 121 11.50 1.60 8.86
C GLN A 121 10.57 0.81 7.92
N ALA A 122 9.35 1.30 7.69
CA ALA A 122 8.39 0.69 6.78
C ALA A 122 8.71 0.93 5.29
N MET A 123 9.54 1.91 4.97
CA MET A 123 9.69 2.44 3.61
C MET A 123 10.14 1.41 2.58
N PRO A 124 11.11 0.51 2.86
CA PRO A 124 11.53 -0.52 1.91
C PRO A 124 10.37 -1.38 1.42
N GLY A 125 9.44 -1.75 2.31
CA GLY A 125 8.26 -2.55 1.95
C GLY A 125 7.14 -1.74 1.29
N LEU A 126 7.02 -0.45 1.63
CA LEU A 126 5.98 0.44 1.11
C LEU A 126 6.26 0.90 -0.32
N LYS A 127 7.50 1.32 -0.62
CA LYS A 127 7.86 1.90 -1.92
C LYS A 127 7.78 0.92 -3.08
N GLU A 128 7.93 -0.38 -2.82
CA GLU A 128 7.77 -1.43 -3.82
C GLU A 128 6.32 -1.57 -4.34
N ARG A 129 5.34 -1.13 -3.53
CA ARG A 129 3.91 -1.37 -3.79
C ARG A 129 3.15 -0.14 -4.24
N ALA A 130 3.77 1.03 -4.25
CA ALA A 130 3.12 2.30 -4.60
C ALA A 130 3.71 2.90 -5.87
N LYS A 131 2.87 3.61 -6.62
CA LYS A 131 3.25 4.36 -7.82
C LYS A 131 3.09 5.87 -7.66
N THR A 132 2.49 6.35 -6.57
CA THR A 132 2.44 7.77 -6.21
C THR A 132 2.61 7.95 -4.69
N LEU A 133 3.00 9.15 -4.25
CA LEU A 133 3.06 9.48 -2.82
C LEU A 133 1.69 9.36 -2.14
N ALA A 134 0.60 9.67 -2.86
CA ALA A 134 -0.76 9.51 -2.34
C ALA A 134 -1.10 8.03 -2.09
N GLU A 135 -0.75 7.13 -3.02
CA GLU A 135 -0.93 5.68 -2.85
C GLU A 135 -0.02 5.15 -1.73
N LEU A 136 1.23 5.62 -1.64
CA LEU A 136 2.15 5.22 -0.58
C LEU A 136 1.60 5.60 0.80
N ALA A 137 1.08 6.83 0.94
CA ALA A 137 0.44 7.28 2.17
C ALA A 137 -0.73 6.37 2.56
N GLN A 138 -1.64 6.07 1.63
CA GLN A 138 -2.77 5.15 1.86
C GLN A 138 -2.30 3.76 2.31
N ASN A 139 -1.26 3.22 1.65
CA ASN A 139 -0.66 1.94 2.01
C ASN A 139 0.04 1.96 3.38
N ALA A 140 0.41 3.12 3.90
CA ALA A 140 1.08 3.28 5.18
C ALA A 140 0.12 3.53 6.36
N VAL A 141 -1.12 4.00 6.11
CA VAL A 141 -2.08 4.44 7.15
C VAL A 141 -2.21 3.45 8.30
N PHE A 142 -2.27 2.15 8.03
CA PHE A 142 -2.49 1.14 9.06
C PHE A 142 -1.39 1.11 10.14
N TYR A 143 -0.17 1.59 9.85
CA TYR A 143 0.90 1.71 10.84
C TYR A 143 0.62 2.78 11.92
N PHE A 144 -0.35 3.67 11.70
CA PHE A 144 -0.63 4.84 12.53
C PHE A 144 -2.04 4.81 13.15
N LEU A 145 -2.80 3.75 12.87
CA LEU A 145 -4.12 3.55 13.47
C LEU A 145 -3.98 3.16 14.94
N LYS A 146 -4.92 3.67 15.75
CA LYS A 146 -5.05 3.29 17.16
C LYS A 146 -5.84 2.00 17.27
N ARG A 147 -5.43 1.15 18.20
CA ARG A 147 -6.16 -0.06 18.60
C ARG A 147 -7.46 0.28 19.35
N PRO A 148 -8.51 -0.54 19.24
CA PRO A 148 -8.61 -1.74 18.39
C PRO A 148 -8.88 -1.38 16.91
N LEU A 149 -8.37 -2.19 15.98
CA LEU A 149 -8.66 -2.02 14.56
C LEU A 149 -10.04 -2.56 14.19
N VAL A 150 -10.81 -1.80 13.42
CA VAL A 150 -12.11 -2.22 12.91
C VAL A 150 -11.92 -2.93 11.57
N LEU A 151 -12.41 -4.16 11.47
CA LEU A 151 -12.41 -4.93 10.24
C LEU A 151 -13.71 -4.71 9.48
N ASP A 152 -13.63 -4.54 8.16
CA ASP A 152 -14.81 -4.53 7.32
C ASP A 152 -15.47 -5.93 7.25
N LYS A 153 -16.64 -6.02 6.62
CA LYS A 153 -17.39 -7.27 6.49
C LYS A 153 -16.60 -8.38 5.78
N LYS A 154 -15.78 -8.03 4.78
CA LYS A 154 -14.99 -8.99 4.00
C LYS A 154 -13.82 -9.53 4.80
N LEU A 155 -13.15 -8.67 5.57
CA LEU A 155 -12.04 -9.05 6.45
C LEU A 155 -12.52 -9.81 7.68
N THR A 156 -13.69 -9.45 8.21
CA THR A 156 -14.35 -10.19 9.30
C THR A 156 -14.65 -11.63 8.88
N ALA A 157 -15.01 -11.86 7.61
CA ALA A 157 -15.22 -13.21 7.09
C ALA A 157 -13.92 -14.06 7.02
N LEU A 158 -12.74 -13.43 7.09
CA LEU A 158 -11.45 -14.14 7.23
C LEU A 158 -11.14 -14.47 8.70
N MET A 159 -11.88 -13.90 9.65
CA MET A 159 -11.83 -14.18 11.08
C MET A 159 -12.95 -15.16 11.45
N ASP A 160 -12.96 -16.35 10.86
CA ASP A 160 -13.84 -17.43 11.33
C ASP A 160 -13.29 -18.10 12.61
N ASP A 161 -14.02 -19.07 13.16
CA ASP A 161 -13.64 -19.70 14.44
C ASP A 161 -12.34 -20.50 14.32
N ALA A 162 -12.05 -21.08 13.15
CA ALA A 162 -10.79 -21.75 12.89
C ALA A 162 -9.64 -20.73 12.86
N ALA A 163 -9.80 -19.63 12.13
CA ALA A 163 -8.83 -18.54 12.10
C ALA A 163 -8.56 -17.98 13.50
N ARG A 164 -9.61 -17.74 14.30
CA ARG A 164 -9.46 -17.28 15.69
C ARG A 164 -8.73 -18.29 16.57
N HIS A 165 -9.03 -19.58 16.44
CA HIS A 165 -8.30 -20.63 17.14
C HIS A 165 -6.80 -20.60 16.80
N HIS A 166 -6.46 -20.47 15.52
CA HIS A 166 -5.06 -20.39 15.08
C HIS A 166 -4.36 -19.11 15.54
N LEU A 167 -5.04 -17.97 15.49
CA LEU A 167 -4.49 -16.70 15.97
C LEU A 167 -4.26 -16.72 17.49
N ALA A 168 -5.16 -17.34 18.27
CA ALA A 168 -4.98 -17.48 19.72
C ALA A 168 -3.73 -18.32 20.06
N ALA A 169 -3.52 -19.44 19.36
CA ALA A 169 -2.32 -20.26 19.52
C ALA A 169 -1.04 -19.50 19.11
N LEU A 170 -1.10 -18.73 18.02
CA LEU A 170 0.01 -17.90 17.58
C LEU A 170 0.33 -16.77 18.54
N VAL A 171 -0.66 -16.13 19.17
CA VAL A 171 -0.44 -15.09 20.19
C VAL A 171 0.45 -15.63 21.31
N ALA A 172 0.17 -16.83 21.83
CA ALA A 172 0.98 -17.45 22.86
C ALA A 172 2.43 -17.70 22.39
N LEU A 173 2.62 -18.19 21.17
CA LEU A 173 3.96 -18.41 20.60
C LEU A 173 4.73 -17.10 20.35
N LEU A 174 4.04 -16.06 19.89
CA LEU A 174 4.63 -14.76 19.58
C LEU A 174 5.04 -14.01 20.85
N GLN A 175 4.30 -14.14 21.95
CA GLN A 175 4.68 -13.52 23.23
C GLN A 175 6.06 -14.01 23.70
N GLU A 176 6.33 -15.30 23.53
CA GLU A 176 7.57 -15.98 23.94
C GLU A 176 8.66 -15.99 22.86
N ALA A 177 8.44 -15.34 21.70
CA ALA A 177 9.42 -15.32 20.62
C ALA A 177 10.75 -14.67 21.10
N PRO A 178 11.92 -15.27 20.88
CA PRO A 178 13.18 -14.68 21.33
C PRO A 178 13.60 -13.49 20.46
N ASN A 179 13.36 -13.57 19.16
CA ASN A 179 13.72 -12.54 18.17
C ASN A 179 12.47 -11.95 17.52
N TRP A 180 12.52 -10.67 17.17
CA TRP A 180 11.40 -9.93 16.56
C TRP A 180 11.79 -9.29 15.23
N ASP A 181 12.43 -10.07 14.36
CA ASP A 181 12.71 -9.71 12.98
C ASP A 181 11.82 -10.53 12.02
N ALA A 182 11.67 -10.05 10.78
CA ALA A 182 10.77 -10.66 9.80
C ALA A 182 11.09 -12.14 9.52
N ALA A 183 12.36 -12.52 9.46
CA ALA A 183 12.77 -13.89 9.14
C ALA A 183 12.44 -14.85 10.30
N SER A 184 12.71 -14.46 11.54
CA SER A 184 12.36 -15.23 12.73
C SER A 184 10.83 -15.40 12.86
N LEU A 185 10.07 -14.33 12.62
CA LEU A 185 8.61 -14.36 12.66
C LEU A 185 8.01 -15.24 11.56
N GLU A 186 8.55 -15.17 10.34
CA GLU A 186 8.14 -16.05 9.25
C GLU A 186 8.39 -17.51 9.59
N ALA A 187 9.58 -17.85 10.09
CA ALA A 187 9.94 -19.21 10.47
C ALA A 187 9.00 -19.76 11.55
N LEU A 188 8.71 -18.97 12.60
CA LEU A 188 7.79 -19.35 13.67
C LEU A 188 6.38 -19.65 13.13
N VAL A 189 5.83 -18.76 12.31
CA VAL A 189 4.47 -18.91 11.76
C VAL A 189 4.41 -20.08 10.76
N ARG A 190 5.47 -20.29 9.98
CA ARG A 190 5.58 -21.42 9.04
C ARG A 190 5.66 -22.77 9.77
N ASP A 191 6.44 -22.86 10.85
CA ASP A 191 6.52 -24.06 11.69
C ASP A 191 5.20 -24.35 12.41
N TYR A 192 4.53 -23.32 12.93
CA TYR A 192 3.16 -23.47 13.46
C TYR A 192 2.20 -23.99 12.39
N ALA A 193 2.21 -23.41 11.18
CA ALA A 193 1.36 -23.85 10.07
C ALA A 193 1.58 -25.32 9.73
N ALA A 194 2.83 -25.76 9.65
CA ALA A 194 3.18 -27.15 9.37
C ALA A 194 2.64 -28.11 10.44
N ARG A 195 2.83 -27.79 11.73
CA ARG A 195 2.32 -28.59 12.86
C ARG A 195 0.79 -28.65 12.91
N ALA A 196 0.13 -27.57 12.49
CA ALA A 196 -1.33 -27.51 12.38
C ALA A 196 -1.87 -28.20 11.11
N GLY A 197 -1.01 -28.71 10.22
CA GLY A 197 -1.42 -29.32 8.95
C GLY A 197 -1.99 -28.32 7.94
N LEU A 198 -1.59 -27.05 8.04
CA LEU A 198 -2.12 -25.95 7.22
C LEU A 198 -1.04 -25.35 6.30
N GLY A 199 -1.48 -24.89 5.13
CA GLY A 199 -0.66 -24.02 4.29
C GLY A 199 -0.53 -22.63 4.89
N LEU A 200 0.65 -22.01 4.77
CA LEU A 200 0.95 -20.68 5.35
C LEU A 200 -0.10 -19.61 5.02
N GLY A 201 -0.66 -19.63 3.80
CA GLY A 201 -1.69 -18.67 3.38
C GLY A 201 -2.96 -18.67 4.25
N LYS A 202 -3.34 -19.84 4.81
CA LYS A 202 -4.51 -19.96 5.70
C LYS A 202 -4.33 -19.27 7.04
N ILE A 203 -3.08 -19.01 7.43
CA ILE A 203 -2.72 -18.31 8.66
C ILE A 203 -2.35 -16.86 8.37
N ALA A 204 -1.55 -16.63 7.32
CA ALA A 204 -1.05 -15.32 6.96
C ALA A 204 -2.15 -14.35 6.51
N GLN A 205 -3.25 -14.83 5.90
CA GLN A 205 -4.39 -13.97 5.54
C GLN A 205 -5.15 -13.45 6.77
N PRO A 206 -5.59 -14.31 7.72
CA PRO A 206 -6.10 -13.87 9.01
C PRO A 206 -5.17 -12.93 9.77
N LEU A 207 -3.89 -13.30 9.86
CA LEU A 207 -2.86 -12.48 10.50
C LEU A 207 -2.79 -11.08 9.89
N ARG A 208 -2.80 -10.99 8.55
CA ARG A 208 -2.82 -9.71 7.83
C ARG A 208 -4.06 -8.88 8.14
N ALA A 209 -5.24 -9.49 8.07
CA ALA A 209 -6.48 -8.80 8.36
C ALA A 209 -6.46 -8.20 9.78
N ALA A 210 -6.08 -9.01 10.77
CA ALA A 210 -6.01 -8.58 12.17
C ALA A 210 -4.99 -7.46 12.42
N LEU A 211 -3.83 -7.52 11.77
CA LEU A 211 -2.74 -6.55 11.98
C LEU A 211 -2.90 -5.25 11.19
N THR A 212 -3.61 -5.28 10.06
CA THR A 212 -3.61 -4.14 9.11
C THR A 212 -4.99 -3.59 8.78
N ALA A 213 -6.06 -4.28 9.18
CA ALA A 213 -7.42 -4.01 8.67
C ALA A 213 -7.48 -3.94 7.13
N SER A 214 -6.64 -4.75 6.46
CA SER A 214 -6.56 -4.84 5.01
C SER A 214 -6.33 -6.28 4.55
N SER A 215 -6.71 -6.56 3.30
CA SER A 215 -6.40 -7.83 2.63
C SER A 215 -5.04 -7.81 1.92
N THR A 216 -4.44 -6.62 1.79
CA THR A 216 -3.14 -6.39 1.15
C THR A 216 -2.26 -5.54 2.06
N SER A 217 -0.96 -5.83 2.04
CA SER A 217 0.07 -5.14 2.81
C SER A 217 1.43 -5.43 2.17
N PRO A 218 2.52 -4.78 2.62
CA PRO A 218 3.87 -5.37 2.53
C PRO A 218 3.92 -6.80 3.12
N GLY A 219 5.07 -7.47 3.05
CA GLY A 219 5.24 -8.77 3.69
C GLY A 219 4.74 -8.72 5.14
N ILE A 220 3.86 -9.64 5.53
CA ILE A 220 3.16 -9.50 6.83
C ILE A 220 4.14 -9.62 8.00
N PHE A 221 5.25 -10.32 7.81
CA PHE A 221 6.30 -10.43 8.82
C PHE A 221 7.16 -9.16 8.89
N ASP A 222 7.40 -8.47 7.77
CA ASP A 222 8.00 -7.13 7.77
C ASP A 222 7.11 -6.13 8.51
N VAL A 223 5.80 -6.20 8.27
CA VAL A 223 4.80 -5.39 8.99
C VAL A 223 4.88 -5.63 10.49
N MET A 224 4.94 -6.89 10.93
CA MET A 224 5.07 -7.22 12.35
C MET A 224 6.39 -6.72 12.94
N ALA A 225 7.49 -6.83 12.20
CA ALA A 225 8.79 -6.33 12.64
C ALA A 225 8.75 -4.81 12.88
N VAL A 226 8.13 -4.05 11.96
CA VAL A 226 7.98 -2.59 12.07
C VAL A 226 6.99 -2.17 13.16
N LEU A 227 5.86 -2.88 13.32
CA LEU A 227 4.91 -2.62 14.40
C LEU A 227 5.51 -2.93 15.78
N GLY A 228 6.43 -3.90 15.84
CA GLY A 228 6.98 -4.43 17.07
C GLY A 228 6.01 -5.37 17.80
N ARG A 229 6.53 -6.02 18.85
CA ARG A 229 5.82 -7.08 19.58
C ARG A 229 4.53 -6.61 20.22
N ALA A 230 4.61 -5.56 21.03
CA ALA A 230 3.49 -5.09 21.84
C ALA A 230 2.28 -4.72 20.97
N GLU A 231 2.51 -3.97 19.89
CA GLU A 231 1.44 -3.56 18.97
C GLU A 231 0.89 -4.74 18.16
N SER A 232 1.77 -5.60 17.62
CA SER A 232 1.34 -6.76 16.83
C SER A 232 0.51 -7.75 17.66
N VAL A 233 1.02 -8.17 18.82
CA VAL A 233 0.31 -9.08 19.73
C VAL A 233 -0.99 -8.45 20.20
N GLY A 234 -0.95 -7.16 20.53
CA GLY A 234 -2.11 -6.43 20.98
C GLY A 234 -3.23 -6.37 19.93
N ARG A 235 -2.92 -6.05 18.67
CA ARG A 235 -3.90 -6.08 17.58
C ARG A 235 -4.54 -7.46 17.42
N LEU A 236 -3.77 -8.52 17.57
CA LEU A 236 -4.28 -9.89 17.51
C LEU A 236 -5.24 -10.19 18.67
N GLN A 237 -4.86 -9.80 19.89
CA GLN A 237 -5.70 -9.97 21.08
C GLN A 237 -7.03 -9.21 20.96
N ASP A 238 -7.02 -8.00 20.40
CA ASP A 238 -8.25 -7.22 20.19
C ASP A 238 -9.25 -7.97 19.28
N GLN A 239 -8.76 -8.64 18.23
CA GLN A 239 -9.62 -9.43 17.34
C GLN A 239 -10.15 -10.73 17.98
N LEU A 240 -9.42 -11.26 18.97
CA LEU A 240 -9.85 -12.43 19.74
C LEU A 240 -10.91 -12.05 20.78
N ALA A 241 -10.75 -10.91 21.46
CA ALA A 241 -11.69 -10.43 22.47
C ALA A 241 -13.05 -10.03 21.87
N ASN A 242 -13.08 -9.49 20.65
CA ASN A 242 -14.31 -9.10 19.97
C ASN A 242 -15.20 -10.29 19.57
N ALA A 243 -14.70 -11.52 19.61
CA ALA A 243 -15.48 -12.73 19.30
C ALA A 243 -16.58 -12.99 20.34
N ASP A 244 -16.32 -12.65 21.61
CA ASP A 244 -17.25 -12.84 22.73
C ASP A 244 -18.41 -11.82 22.74
N ALA A 245 -18.33 -10.77 21.91
CA ALA A 245 -19.33 -9.72 21.82
C ALA A 245 -20.38 -9.93 20.71
N THR A 246 -20.35 -11.06 19.99
CA THR A 246 -21.35 -11.35 18.95
C THR A 246 -22.65 -11.82 19.62
N PRO A 247 -23.80 -11.13 19.46
CA PRO A 247 -25.06 -11.61 20.02
C PRO A 247 -25.39 -12.97 19.44
N ASN A 248 -25.59 -13.95 20.33
CA ASN A 248 -26.18 -15.24 20.00
C ASN A 248 -27.60 -15.00 19.47
N ILE A 249 -27.74 -14.76 18.16
CA ILE A 249 -29.05 -14.76 17.51
C ILE A 249 -29.45 -16.22 17.43
N GLY A 250 -30.14 -16.65 18.48
CA GLY A 250 -30.50 -18.02 18.74
C GLY A 250 -31.16 -18.68 17.53
N ARG A 251 -30.80 -19.94 17.33
CA ARG A 251 -31.55 -20.88 16.52
C ARG A 251 -32.99 -20.93 17.03
N HIS A 252 -33.89 -20.22 16.36
CA HIS A 252 -35.31 -20.46 16.48
C HIS A 252 -35.75 -21.29 15.28
N ARG A 253 -35.87 -22.60 15.49
CA ARG A 253 -36.79 -23.44 14.71
C ARG A 253 -38.21 -22.95 15.00
N PRO A 254 -39.11 -22.95 14.01
CA PRO A 254 -40.49 -23.29 14.26
C PRO A 254 -40.77 -24.69 13.74
N ASP A 255 -41.34 -25.49 14.65
CA ASP A 255 -42.01 -26.75 14.38
C ASP A 255 -43.14 -26.58 13.35
N SER A 256 -43.37 -27.68 12.65
CA SER A 256 -44.52 -28.00 11.82
C SER A 256 -45.86 -28.04 12.58
N ALA A 257 -46.90 -27.37 12.05
CA ALA A 257 -48.33 -27.72 12.11
C ALA A 257 -49.08 -26.80 11.11
N VAL A 258 -49.68 -27.26 10.01
CA VAL A 258 -50.95 -28.01 9.80
C VAL A 258 -52.23 -27.18 10.03
N LYS A 259 -53.10 -27.20 8.99
CA LYS A 259 -54.56 -26.84 8.90
C LYS A 259 -54.89 -25.34 8.85
N THR A 260 -55.87 -24.80 8.10
CA THR A 260 -56.95 -25.24 7.17
C THR A 260 -57.64 -23.98 6.61
N ALA A 261 -58.30 -24.07 5.45
CA ALA A 261 -59.46 -23.29 4.96
C ALA A 261 -59.41 -21.75 5.07
N THR A 262 -59.63 -20.96 4.01
CA THR A 262 -60.79 -20.90 3.10
C THR A 262 -60.39 -20.06 1.89
#